data_AF-A0A9P7D2B3-F1
#
_entry.id   AF-A0A9P7D2B3-F1
#
_cell.length_a   1.000
_cell.length_b   1.000
_cell.length_c   1.000
_cell.angle_alpha   90.00
_cell.angle_beta   90.00
_cell.angle_gamma   90.00
#
_symmetry.space_group_name_H-M   'P 1'
#
loop_
_entity.id
_entity.type
_entity.pdbx_description
1 polymer ?
#
loop_
_entity_poly.entity_id
_entity_poly.type
_entity_poly.pdbx_seq_one_letter_code
_entity_poly.pdbx_strand_id
1 'polypeptide(L)' 'LRACLIVYVLTVTIIVPRQFQLEAVLATLNGQDSVITAGTGSGKTLCIIIPILLRPGTISITISPLK' A
#
# COMPACT_ATOMS: atom_id res chain seq x y z
N LEU A 1 -5.41 -9.03 7.32
CA LEU A 1 -6.76 -9.42 6.83
C LEU A 1 -7.51 -8.26 6.17
N ARG A 2 -7.79 -7.14 6.86
CA ARG A 2 -8.52 -5.99 6.28
C ARG A 2 -7.89 -5.45 4.97
N ALA A 3 -6.56 -5.29 4.96
CA ALA A 3 -5.79 -4.90 3.77
C ALA A 3 -6.01 -5.83 2.57
N CYS A 4 -6.05 -7.14 2.79
CA CYS A 4 -6.27 -8.12 1.72
C CYS A 4 -7.70 -8.04 1.20
N LEU A 5 -8.68 -8.03 2.10
CA LEU A 5 -10.10 -7.99 1.73
C LEU A 5 -10.47 -6.71 0.99
N ILE A 6 -9.98 -5.55 1.42
CA ILE A 6 -10.32 -4.28 0.76
C ILE A 6 -9.77 -4.24 -0.66
N VAL A 7 -8.52 -4.65 -0.86
CA VAL A 7 -7.92 -4.71 -2.20
C VAL A 7 -8.63 -5.75 -3.06
N TYR A 8 -8.91 -6.93 -2.50
CA TYR A 8 -9.60 -8.00 -3.21
C TYR A 8 -10.99 -7.56 -3.70
N VAL A 9 -11.80 -6.96 -2.82
CA VAL A 9 -13.14 -6.48 -3.20
C VAL A 9 -13.07 -5.33 -4.21
N LEU A 10 -12.20 -4.33 -3.99
CA LEU A 10 -12.06 -3.17 -4.87
C LEU A 10 -11.51 -3.52 -6.26
N THR A 11 -10.83 -4.65 -6.39
CA THR A 11 -10.27 -5.13 -7.66
C THR A 11 -11.12 -6.23 -8.29
N VAL A 12 -12.42 -6.28 -7.94
CA VAL A 12 -13.38 -7.26 -8.47
C VAL A 12 -12.86 -8.68 -8.29
N THR A 13 -12.30 -8.96 -7.12
CA THR A 13 -11.79 -10.28 -6.72
C THR A 13 -10.57 -10.79 -7.51
N ILE A 14 -9.78 -9.88 -8.12
CA ILE A 14 -8.62 -10.24 -8.95
C ILE A 14 -7.30 -10.14 -8.18
N ILE A 15 -7.12 -9.11 -7.35
CA ILE A 15 -5.82 -8.80 -6.76
C ILE A 15 -5.81 -9.10 -5.26
N VAL A 16 -4.78 -9.82 -4.80
CA VAL A 16 -4.43 -9.95 -3.39
C VAL A 16 -3.05 -9.32 -3.17
N PRO A 17 -2.87 -8.48 -2.13
CA PRO A 17 -1.57 -7.90 -1.84
C PRO A 17 -0.48 -8.95 -1.58
N ARG A 18 0.70 -8.73 -2.14
CA ARG A 18 1.91 -9.53 -1.90
C ARG A 18 2.49 -9.26 -0.52
N GLN A 19 3.30 -10.18 -0.02
CA GLN A 19 3.90 -10.11 1.31
C GLN A 19 4.63 -8.78 1.58
N PHE A 20 5.54 -8.36 0.70
CA PHE A 20 6.29 -7.09 0.90
C PHE A 20 5.38 -5.86 0.96
N GLN A 21 4.22 -5.90 0.27
CA GLN A 21 3.24 -4.81 0.32
C GLN A 21 2.55 -4.78 1.68
N LEU A 22 2.20 -5.96 2.23
CA LEU A 22 1.61 -6.08 3.56
C LEU A 22 2.60 -5.69 4.65
N GLU A 23 3.87 -6.05 4.54
CA GLU A 23 4.92 -5.66 5.50
C GLU A 23 5.10 -4.14 5.53
N ALA A 24 5.20 -3.51 4.36
CA ALA A 24 5.27 -2.04 4.25
C ALA A 24 4.03 -1.35 4.86
N VAL A 25 2.83 -1.87 4.54
CA VAL A 25 1.57 -1.36 5.10
C VAL A 25 1.55 -1.47 6.61
N LEU A 26 1.97 -2.60 7.18
CA LEU A 26 2.01 -2.80 8.63
C LEU A 26 2.99 -1.84 9.29
N ALA A 27 4.17 -1.62 8.71
CA ALA A 27 5.13 -0.63 9.20
C ALA A 27 4.50 0.77 9.24
N THR A 28 3.91 1.23 8.12
CA THR A 28 3.23 2.55 8.05
C THR A 28 2.09 2.65 9.06
N LEU A 29 1.27 1.61 9.21
CA LEU A 29 0.16 1.61 10.18
C LEU A 29 0.64 1.58 11.63
N ASN A 30 1.88 1.17 11.90
CA ASN A 30 2.50 1.23 13.22
C ASN A 30 3.30 2.54 13.44
N GLY A 31 3.23 3.50 12.51
CA GLY A 31 3.97 4.75 12.59
C GLY A 31 5.47 4.57 12.36
N GLN A 32 5.87 3.51 11.64
CA GLN A 32 7.26 3.23 11.29
C GLN A 32 7.52 3.59 9.83
N ASP A 33 8.71 4.13 9.57
CA ASP A 33 9.18 4.41 8.22
C ASP A 33 9.62 3.12 7.52
N SER A 34 9.48 3.08 6.19
CA SER A 34 9.88 1.92 5.39
C SER A 34 10.58 2.35 4.09
N VAL A 35 11.68 1.67 3.75
CA VAL A 35 12.35 1.76 2.46
C VAL A 35 12.10 0.47 1.69
N ILE A 36 11.53 0.56 0.50
CA ILE A 36 11.09 -0.60 -0.29
C ILE A 36 11.89 -0.65 -1.59
N THR A 37 12.69 -1.70 -1.77
CA THR A 37 13.42 -1.95 -3.02
C THR A 37 12.61 -2.88 -3.91
N ALA A 38 11.97 -2.34 -4.94
CA ALA A 38 11.21 -3.13 -5.91
C ALA A 38 11.23 -2.52 -7.31
N GLY A 39 11.34 -3.35 -8.35
CA GLY A 39 11.32 -2.94 -9.76
C GLY A 39 10.00 -2.31 -10.20
N THR A 40 9.96 -1.60 -11.33
CA THR A 40 8.68 -1.14 -11.93
C THR A 40 7.80 -2.33 -12.28
N GLY A 41 6.47 -2.13 -12.31
CA GLY A 41 5.50 -3.24 -12.50
C GLY A 41 5.34 -4.19 -11.29
N SER A 42 6.17 -4.08 -10.25
CA SER A 42 6.03 -4.87 -9.01
C SER A 42 4.81 -4.50 -8.16
N GLY A 43 4.02 -3.49 -8.53
CA GLY A 43 2.86 -3.08 -7.76
C GLY A 43 3.19 -2.38 -6.45
N LYS A 44 4.40 -1.80 -6.31
CA LYS A 44 4.78 -0.97 -5.15
C LYS A 44 3.81 0.20 -4.86
N THR A 45 3.01 0.62 -5.84
CA THR A 45 1.90 1.58 -5.65
C THR A 45 0.90 1.13 -4.58
N LEU A 46 0.65 -0.18 -4.43
CA LEU A 46 -0.24 -0.69 -3.38
C LEU A 46 0.30 -0.43 -1.97
N CYS A 47 1.62 -0.32 -1.79
CA CYS A 47 2.22 0.06 -0.51
C CYS A 47 1.81 1.48 -0.08
N ILE A 48 1.49 2.36 -1.05
CA ILE A 48 1.05 3.75 -0.81
C ILE A 48 -0.47 3.81 -0.65
N ILE A 49 -1.23 3.07 -1.49
CA ILE A 49 -2.70 3.15 -1.52
C ILE A 49 -3.34 2.49 -0.30
N ILE A 50 -2.85 1.31 0.11
CA ILE A 50 -3.50 0.53 1.16
C ILE A 50 -3.55 1.29 2.51
N PRO A 51 -2.49 1.97 2.99
CA PRO A 51 -2.56 2.73 4.24
C PRO A 51 -3.59 3.86 4.19
N ILE A 52 -3.73 4.54 3.05
CA ILE A 52 -4.73 5.61 2.83
C ILE A 52 -6.15 5.06 2.99
N LEU A 53 -6.42 3.90 2.41
CA LEU A 53 -7.73 3.25 2.51
C LEU A 53 -8.04 2.76 3.94
N LEU A 54 -7.03 2.35 4.70
CA LEU A 54 -7.20 1.80 6.05
C LEU A 54 -7.22 2.86 7.16
N ARG A 55 -6.72 4.08 6.90
CA ARG A 55 -6.77 5.23 7.82
C ARG A 55 -7.50 6.42 7.18
N PRO A 56 -8.83 6.32 6.99
CA PRO A 56 -9.62 7.45 6.53
C PRO A 56 -9.46 8.61 7.52
N GLY A 57 -9.25 9.83 7.00
CA GLY A 57 -9.00 11.03 7.81
C GLY A 57 -7.53 11.42 7.97
N THR A 58 -6.60 10.64 7.40
CA THR A 58 -5.18 11.04 7.30
C THR A 58 -4.87 11.71 5.96
N ILE A 59 -3.84 12.55 5.93
CA ILE A 59 -3.31 13.15 4.70
C ILE A 59 -2.12 12.30 4.24
N SER A 60 -2.09 11.98 2.95
CA SER A 60 -0.95 11.33 2.31
C SER A 60 -0.38 12.23 1.23
N ILE A 61 0.94 12.41 1.23
CA ILE A 61 1.67 13.19 0.22
C ILE A 61 2.56 12.22 -0.54
N THR A 62 2.35 12.12 -1.86
CA THR A 62 3.22 11.35 -2.75
C THR A 62 4.11 12.32 -3.51
N ILE A 63 5.42 12.17 -3.35
CA ILE A 63 6.43 12.98 -4.02
C ILE A 63 7.04 12.12 -5.13
N SER A 64 6.89 12.59 -6.37
CA SER A 64 7.57 12.01 -7.53
C SER A 64 8.72 12.94 -7.94
N PRO A 65 9.92 12.42 -8.26
CA PRO A 65 11.03 13.24 -8.74
C PRO A 65 10.75 13.88 -10.11
N LEU A 66 9.79 13.34 -10.85
CA LEU A 66 9.36 13.83 -12.15
C LEU A 66 7.89 14.24 -12.08
N LYS A 67 7.51 15.22 -12.92
CA LYS A 67 6.11 15.57 -13.16
C LYS A 67 5.38 14.44 -13.88
#